data_AF-A0A939TKM6-F1
#
_entry.id   AF-A0A939TKM6-F1
#
_cell.length_a   1.000
_cell.length_b   1.000
_cell.length_c   1.000
_cell.angle_alpha   90.00
_cell.angle_beta   90.00
_cell.angle_gamma   90.00
#
_symmetry.space_group_name_H-M   'P 1'
#
loop_
_entity.id
_entity.type
_entity.pdbx_description
1 polymer ?
#
loop_
_entity_poly.entity_id
_entity_poly.type
_entity_poly.pdbx_seq_one_letter_code
_entity_poly.pdbx_strand_id
1 'polypeptide(L)'
;MTVISLREYVDESGSTEMGPLARFAAYLGRIVAAAQAYPAGPIIPSAIRCRRRPNRRRCPGYLDIVRLDIPREIRWECIECGDQGVIRDWHGTPWDLRLPQRPLPEEASFWLVVTEDELQALVALMPGMAPEGARMVAAALRTSEGLTLVGEVEAFMVVADAIRLALLDGVSRKTRQLLMGLLERLAMVVSDTDWI
;
A
#
# COMPACT_ATOMS: atom_id res chain seq x y z
N MET A 1 21.47 7.77 -4.87
CA MET A 1 20.73 6.50 -4.98
C MET A 1 21.23 5.55 -3.90
N THR A 2 20.35 5.13 -3.00
CA THR A 2 20.69 4.21 -1.89
C THR A 2 20.23 2.79 -2.23
N VAL A 3 21.05 1.77 -1.96
CA VAL A 3 20.67 0.36 -2.09
C VAL A 3 20.35 -0.17 -0.71
N ILE A 4 19.21 -0.85 -0.58
CA ILE A 4 18.67 -1.34 0.69
C ILE A 4 18.37 -2.84 0.55
N SER A 5 18.96 -3.66 1.41
CA SER A 5 18.61 -5.07 1.53
C SER A 5 17.54 -5.23 2.61
N LEU A 6 16.35 -5.73 2.25
CA LEU A 6 15.28 -5.91 3.25
C LEU A 6 15.57 -7.01 4.26
N ARG A 7 16.48 -7.93 3.94
CA ARG A 7 16.94 -8.97 4.86
C ARG A 7 17.64 -8.40 6.10
N GLU A 8 18.25 -7.22 5.99
CA GLU A 8 18.90 -6.53 7.12
C GLU A 8 17.90 -6.03 8.18
N TYR A 9 16.59 -6.08 7.91
CA TYR A 9 15.53 -5.66 8.84
C TYR A 9 14.79 -6.83 9.50
N VAL A 10 15.29 -8.05 9.29
CA VAL A 10 14.73 -9.28 9.83
C VAL A 10 15.70 -9.84 10.86
N ASP A 11 15.20 -10.14 12.06
CA ASP A 11 15.99 -10.77 13.12
C ASP A 11 16.24 -12.27 12.86
N GLU A 12 17.03 -12.92 13.72
CA GLU A 12 17.36 -14.35 13.61
C GLU A 12 16.13 -15.27 13.65
N SER A 13 15.01 -14.81 14.21
CA SER A 13 13.76 -15.57 14.28
C SER A 13 12.86 -15.39 13.04
N GLY A 14 13.27 -14.52 12.11
CA GLY A 14 12.48 -14.21 10.92
C GLY A 14 11.45 -13.10 11.13
N SER A 15 11.40 -12.47 12.31
CA SER A 15 10.50 -11.34 12.60
C SER A 15 11.14 -9.99 12.32
N THR A 16 10.30 -8.97 12.15
CA THR A 16 10.76 -7.59 11.96
C THR A 16 11.35 -7.04 13.26
N GLU A 17 12.50 -6.37 13.17
CA GLU A 17 13.08 -5.66 14.32
C GLU A 17 12.08 -4.68 14.96
N MET A 18 12.03 -4.65 16.30
CA MET A 18 11.19 -3.72 17.05
C MET A 18 11.77 -2.29 17.10
N GLY A 19 10.91 -1.26 17.19
CA GLY A 19 11.34 0.13 17.45
C GLY A 19 11.36 1.05 16.21
N PRO A 20 12.20 2.12 16.20
CA PRO A 20 12.24 3.08 15.09
C PRO A 20 12.59 2.46 13.73
N LEU A 21 13.41 1.42 13.74
CA LEU A 21 13.75 0.61 12.55
C LEU A 21 12.51 -0.10 11.99
N ALA A 22 11.61 -0.60 12.86
CA ALA A 22 10.35 -1.24 12.47
C ALA A 22 9.49 -0.34 11.56
N ARG A 23 9.40 0.96 11.87
CA ARG A 23 8.60 1.90 11.08
C ARG A 23 9.19 2.13 9.70
N PHE A 24 10.52 2.13 9.59
CA PHE A 24 11.18 2.26 8.31
C PHE A 24 11.09 0.96 7.51
N ALA A 25 11.26 -0.19 8.15
CA ALA A 25 11.05 -1.50 7.56
C ALA A 25 9.61 -1.67 7.03
N ALA A 26 8.60 -1.29 7.81
CA ALA A 26 7.19 -1.27 7.37
C ALA A 26 6.96 -0.35 6.16
N TYR A 27 7.64 0.80 6.11
CA TYR A 27 7.59 1.69 4.96
C TYR A 27 8.19 1.04 3.70
N LEU A 28 9.36 0.40 3.82
CA LEU A 28 9.98 -0.36 2.73
C LEU A 28 9.10 -1.55 2.31
N GLY A 29 8.50 -2.24 3.27
CA GLY A 29 7.54 -3.31 3.05
C GLY A 29 6.32 -2.89 2.24
N ARG A 30 5.83 -1.66 2.44
CA ARG A 30 4.76 -1.10 1.60
C ARG A 30 5.22 -0.86 0.17
N ILE A 31 6.45 -0.38 -0.05
CA ILE A 31 7.02 -0.21 -1.39
C ILE A 31 7.11 -1.57 -2.09
N VAL A 32 7.53 -2.61 -1.36
CA VAL A 32 7.56 -3.98 -1.88
C VAL A 32 6.17 -4.52 -2.20
N ALA A 33 5.20 -4.33 -1.31
CA ALA A 33 3.82 -4.75 -1.53
C ALA A 33 3.21 -4.06 -2.77
N ALA A 34 3.42 -2.75 -2.93
CA ALA A 34 2.99 -2.00 -4.11
C ALA A 34 3.67 -2.51 -5.39
N ALA A 35 4.98 -2.76 -5.35
CA ALA A 35 5.74 -3.26 -6.49
C ALA A 35 5.34 -4.67 -6.93
N GLN A 36 4.97 -5.54 -5.98
CA GLN A 36 4.57 -6.92 -6.26
C GLN A 36 3.11 -7.04 -6.72
N ALA A 37 2.30 -6.03 -6.46
CA ALA A 37 0.90 -6.02 -6.90
C ALA A 37 0.74 -5.92 -8.42
N TYR A 38 1.77 -5.46 -9.14
CA TYR A 38 1.72 -5.23 -10.59
C TYR A 38 2.82 -6.01 -11.34
N PRO A 39 2.68 -6.19 -12.67
CA PRO A 39 3.72 -6.78 -13.50
C PRO A 39 5.06 -6.05 -13.40
N ALA A 40 6.15 -6.78 -13.63
CA ALA A 40 7.48 -6.18 -13.71
C ALA A 40 7.63 -5.37 -15.01
N GLY A 41 8.41 -4.28 -14.97
CA GLY A 41 8.71 -3.43 -16.12
C GLY A 41 8.08 -2.03 -16.06
N PRO A 42 6.74 -1.90 -16.00
CA PRO A 42 6.08 -0.59 -15.95
C PRO A 42 6.42 0.25 -14.72
N ILE A 43 6.31 1.56 -14.86
CA ILE A 43 6.32 2.51 -13.74
C ILE A 43 4.94 2.52 -13.10
N ILE A 44 4.91 2.28 -11.80
CA ILE A 44 3.70 2.29 -10.97
C ILE A 44 3.63 3.64 -10.25
N PRO A 45 2.65 4.50 -10.55
CA PRO A 45 2.45 5.78 -9.85
C PRO A 45 1.81 5.54 -8.47
N SER A 46 2.57 5.06 -7.50
CA SER A 46 2.04 4.59 -6.21
C SER A 46 1.47 5.71 -5.33
N ALA A 47 0.47 5.42 -4.50
CA ALA A 47 -0.01 6.36 -3.48
C ALA A 47 0.90 6.43 -2.23
N ILE A 48 2.12 5.90 -2.29
CA ILE A 48 3.09 5.94 -1.19
C ILE A 48 3.72 7.32 -1.12
N ARG A 49 3.56 8.00 0.03
CA ARG A 49 4.10 9.33 0.27
C ARG A 49 5.63 9.30 0.43
N CYS A 50 6.27 10.38 -0.02
CA CYS A 50 7.67 10.62 0.27
C CYS A 50 7.87 10.88 1.77
N ARG A 51 8.87 10.21 2.36
CA ARG A 51 9.25 10.42 3.78
C ARG A 51 10.21 11.59 3.99
N ARG A 52 10.77 12.16 2.92
CA ARG A 52 11.78 13.21 3.00
C ARG A 52 11.18 14.50 3.55
N ARG A 53 12.01 15.26 4.27
CA ARG A 53 11.63 16.56 4.85
C ARG A 53 12.57 17.69 4.41
N PRO A 54 12.64 18.03 3.11
CA PRO A 54 13.47 19.12 2.64
C PRO A 54 13.09 20.42 3.36
N ASN A 55 14.08 21.19 3.81
CA ASN A 55 13.86 22.43 4.58
C ASN A 55 12.94 22.26 5.80
N ARG A 56 13.00 21.10 6.47
CA ARG A 56 12.17 20.73 7.63
C ARG A 56 10.66 20.65 7.35
N ARG A 57 10.23 20.72 6.10
CA ARG A 57 8.83 20.54 5.68
C ARG A 57 8.66 19.18 5.02
N ARG A 58 7.53 18.51 5.25
CA ARG A 58 7.25 17.24 4.54
C ARG A 58 7.23 17.50 3.04
N CYS A 59 7.93 16.64 2.28
CA CYS A 59 7.80 16.63 0.84
C CYS A 59 6.34 16.28 0.48
N PRO A 60 5.69 17.04 -0.42
CA PRO A 60 4.33 16.76 -0.87
C PRO A 60 4.28 15.65 -1.93
N GLY A 61 5.42 15.06 -2.28
CA GLY A 61 5.51 14.07 -3.34
C GLY A 61 5.12 12.67 -2.94
N TYR A 62 4.98 11.86 -3.97
CA TYR A 62 4.73 10.43 -3.90
C TYR A 62 5.81 9.68 -4.67
N LEU A 63 5.83 8.36 -4.52
CA LEU A 63 6.82 7.50 -5.16
C LEU A 63 6.32 6.91 -6.46
N ASP A 64 7.13 7.01 -7.51
CA ASP A 64 7.09 6.10 -8.65
C ASP A 64 7.90 4.86 -8.32
N ILE A 65 7.37 3.69 -8.68
CA ILE A 65 7.94 2.39 -8.32
C ILE A 65 8.06 1.53 -9.58
N VAL A 66 9.21 0.88 -9.77
CA VAL A 66 9.43 -0.09 -10.84
C VAL A 66 9.98 -1.37 -10.23
N ARG A 67 9.35 -2.51 -10.55
CA ARG A 67 9.91 -3.83 -10.26
C ARG A 67 10.63 -4.38 -11.48
N LEU A 68 11.84 -4.88 -11.27
CA LEU A 68 12.65 -5.58 -12.26
C LEU A 68 12.87 -7.02 -11.81
N ASP A 69 12.75 -7.96 -12.75
CA ASP A 69 13.04 -9.38 -12.48
C ASP A 69 14.53 -9.71 -12.65
N ILE A 70 15.24 -8.99 -13.52
CA ILE A 70 16.67 -9.20 -13.82
C ILE A 70 17.40 -7.84 -14.02
N PRO A 71 18.36 -7.46 -13.13
CA PRO A 71 18.54 -8.05 -11.81
C PRO A 71 17.27 -7.86 -10.99
N ARG A 72 17.07 -8.75 -10.03
CA ARG A 72 15.86 -8.71 -9.22
C ARG A 72 15.91 -7.56 -8.22
N GLU A 73 15.19 -6.49 -8.51
CA GLU A 73 15.19 -5.28 -7.68
C GLU A 73 13.90 -4.46 -7.82
N ILE A 74 13.61 -3.67 -6.80
CA ILE A 74 12.54 -2.67 -6.84
C ILE A 74 13.18 -1.31 -6.75
N ARG A 75 13.00 -0.50 -7.79
CA ARG A 75 13.45 0.90 -7.82
C ARG A 75 12.30 1.79 -7.42
N TRP A 76 12.59 2.84 -6.67
CA TRP A 76 11.62 3.87 -6.34
C TRP A 76 12.24 5.25 -6.42
N GLU A 77 11.44 6.23 -6.81
CA GLU A 77 11.84 7.63 -6.91
C GLU A 77 10.67 8.55 -6.54
N CYS A 78 10.94 9.62 -5.80
CA CYS A 78 9.98 10.66 -5.54
C CYS A 78 10.00 11.71 -6.65
N ILE A 79 8.87 11.86 -7.34
CA ILE A 79 8.73 12.78 -8.48
C ILE A 79 8.90 14.28 -8.11
N GLU A 80 8.77 14.64 -6.83
CA GLU A 80 8.85 16.03 -6.37
C GLU A 80 10.24 16.43 -5.88
N CYS A 81 10.96 15.53 -5.21
CA CYS A 81 12.24 15.86 -4.57
C CYS A 81 13.44 15.02 -5.04
N GLY A 82 13.21 14.05 -5.92
CA GLY A 82 14.25 13.17 -6.48
C GLY A 82 14.83 12.16 -5.49
N ASP A 83 14.29 12.07 -4.27
CA ASP A 83 14.68 11.04 -3.30
C ASP A 83 14.40 9.66 -3.90
N GLN A 84 15.39 8.78 -3.91
CA GLN A 84 15.33 7.55 -4.69
C GLN A 84 16.17 6.44 -4.07
N GLY A 85 15.78 5.20 -4.34
CA GLY A 85 16.48 4.04 -3.85
C GLY A 85 16.14 2.76 -4.59
N VAL A 86 16.89 1.72 -4.25
CA VAL A 86 16.75 0.37 -4.77
C VAL A 86 16.58 -0.57 -3.58
N ILE A 87 15.55 -1.41 -3.63
CA ILE A 87 15.28 -2.47 -2.65
C ILE A 87 15.64 -3.81 -3.27
N ARG A 88 16.40 -4.63 -2.53
CA ARG A 88 16.82 -5.99 -2.89
C ARG A 88 16.56 -6.96 -1.73
N ASP A 89 16.74 -8.25 -2.01
CA ASP A 89 16.69 -9.36 -1.05
C ASP A 89 15.43 -9.43 -0.17
N TRP A 90 14.31 -8.91 -0.65
CA TRP A 90 13.02 -9.00 0.06
C TRP A 90 12.46 -10.43 0.06
N HIS A 91 12.99 -11.32 -0.77
CA HIS A 91 12.47 -12.68 -0.87
C HIS A 91 12.70 -13.50 0.39
N GLY A 92 11.63 -14.17 0.85
CA GLY A 92 11.60 -14.95 2.09
C GLY A 92 11.60 -14.08 3.35
N THR A 93 11.39 -12.77 3.22
CA THR A 93 11.15 -11.87 4.35
C THR A 93 9.64 -11.75 4.63
N PRO A 94 9.20 -11.22 5.78
CA PRO A 94 7.78 -10.97 6.06
C PRO A 94 7.07 -10.07 5.05
N TRP A 95 7.81 -9.33 4.21
CA TRP A 95 7.29 -8.46 3.16
C TRP A 95 7.20 -9.13 1.79
N ASP A 96 7.59 -10.39 1.69
CA ASP A 96 7.51 -11.19 0.46
C ASP A 96 6.08 -11.68 0.19
N LEU A 97 5.23 -10.77 -0.28
CA LEU A 97 3.84 -11.07 -0.64
C LEU A 97 3.73 -11.78 -2.01
N ARG A 98 4.36 -12.96 -2.17
CA ARG A 98 4.30 -13.79 -3.40
C ARG A 98 2.89 -14.30 -3.67
N LEU A 99 2.04 -13.49 -4.26
CA LEU A 99 0.66 -13.83 -4.60
C LEU A 99 0.33 -13.26 -5.99
N PRO A 100 -0.69 -13.76 -6.71
CA PRO A 100 -0.86 -13.51 -8.14
C PRO A 100 -0.86 -12.02 -8.48
N GLN A 101 -0.14 -11.67 -9.55
CA GLN A 101 -0.03 -10.30 -10.04
C GLN A 101 -1.41 -9.79 -10.43
N ARG A 102 -1.71 -8.52 -10.15
CA ARG A 102 -2.97 -7.90 -10.54
C ARG A 102 -2.86 -7.33 -11.94
N PRO A 103 -3.97 -7.30 -12.69
CA PRO A 103 -4.07 -6.43 -13.86
C PRO A 103 -3.73 -4.98 -13.48
N LEU A 104 -3.21 -4.23 -14.44
CA LEU A 104 -3.05 -2.78 -14.29
C LEU A 104 -4.43 -2.13 -14.01
N PRO A 105 -4.49 -0.93 -13.41
CA PRO A 105 -5.75 -0.21 -13.15
C PRO A 105 -6.68 -0.09 -14.36
N GLU A 106 -6.11 -0.02 -15.58
CA GLU A 106 -6.86 0.07 -16.84
C GLU A 106 -7.66 -1.20 -17.19
N GLU A 107 -7.32 -2.32 -16.55
CA GLU A 107 -7.89 -3.65 -16.78
C GLU A 107 -8.72 -4.15 -15.59
N ALA A 108 -8.83 -3.35 -14.51
CA ALA A 108 -9.48 -3.77 -13.28
C ALA A 108 -10.99 -3.46 -13.30
N SER A 109 -11.79 -4.45 -12.85
CA SER A 109 -13.24 -4.35 -12.83
C SER A 109 -13.80 -3.42 -11.74
N PHE A 110 -13.06 -3.22 -10.64
CA PHE A 110 -13.52 -2.38 -9.53
C PHE A 110 -12.43 -1.43 -9.04
N TRP A 111 -12.84 -0.19 -8.79
CA TRP A 111 -11.99 0.86 -8.23
C TRP A 111 -12.76 1.73 -7.23
N LEU A 112 -12.02 2.32 -6.30
CA LEU A 112 -12.56 3.29 -5.35
C LEU A 112 -11.56 4.43 -5.15
N VAL A 113 -11.99 5.65 -5.45
CA VAL A 113 -11.21 6.86 -5.14
C VAL A 113 -11.29 7.12 -3.64
N VAL A 114 -10.16 7.38 -3.00
CA VAL A 114 -10.03 7.67 -1.56
C VAL A 114 -9.23 8.94 -1.34
N THR A 115 -9.48 9.60 -0.22
CA THR A 115 -8.69 10.73 0.25
C THR A 115 -7.37 10.26 0.89
N GLU A 116 -6.42 11.18 1.08
CA GLU A 116 -5.17 10.86 1.79
C GLU A 116 -5.45 10.39 3.23
N ASP A 117 -6.35 11.06 3.94
CA ASP A 117 -6.71 10.71 5.33
C ASP A 117 -7.34 9.31 5.42
N GLU A 118 -8.21 8.95 4.46
CA GLU A 118 -8.80 7.60 4.38
C GLU A 118 -7.73 6.54 4.07
N LEU A 119 -6.86 6.78 3.09
CA LEU A 119 -5.79 5.84 2.77
C LEU A 119 -4.85 5.64 3.96
N GLN A 120 -4.50 6.70 4.70
CA GLN A 120 -3.69 6.56 5.92
C GLN A 120 -4.42 5.77 7.02
N ALA A 121 -5.74 5.95 7.16
CA ALA A 121 -6.53 5.16 8.10
C ALA A 121 -6.50 3.67 7.71
N LEU A 122 -6.68 3.34 6.43
CA LEU A 122 -6.59 1.96 5.93
C LEU A 122 -5.19 1.35 6.12
N VAL A 123 -4.14 2.12 5.84
CA VAL A 123 -2.75 1.70 6.06
C VAL A 123 -2.51 1.31 7.52
N ALA A 124 -3.12 2.04 8.47
CA ALA A 124 -3.01 1.72 9.89
C ALA A 124 -3.71 0.40 10.27
N LEU A 125 -4.69 -0.04 9.49
CA LEU A 125 -5.42 -1.30 9.69
C LEU A 125 -4.74 -2.52 9.05
N MET A 126 -3.81 -2.32 8.10
CA MET A 126 -3.15 -3.41 7.38
C MET A 126 -2.56 -4.54 8.27
N PRO A 127 -1.95 -4.28 9.45
CA PRO A 127 -1.39 -5.35 10.29
C PRO A 127 -2.41 -6.39 10.77
N GLY A 128 -3.69 -6.03 10.90
CA GLY A 128 -4.78 -6.94 11.29
C GLY A 128 -5.69 -7.35 10.13
N MET A 129 -5.39 -6.90 8.92
CA MET A 129 -6.20 -7.12 7.73
C MET A 129 -5.76 -8.40 7.02
N ALA A 130 -6.73 -9.16 6.47
CA ALA A 130 -6.38 -10.32 5.65
C ALA A 130 -5.55 -9.88 4.42
N PRO A 131 -4.68 -10.78 3.90
CA PRO A 131 -3.68 -10.41 2.90
C PRO A 131 -4.25 -9.70 1.66
N GLU A 132 -5.43 -10.08 1.17
CA GLU A 132 -6.07 -9.55 -0.05
C GLU A 132 -6.35 -8.05 0.08
N GLY A 133 -6.95 -7.64 1.20
CA GLY A 133 -7.21 -6.23 1.49
C GLY A 133 -5.92 -5.48 1.76
N ALA A 134 -5.00 -6.06 2.54
CA ALA A 134 -3.74 -5.39 2.87
C ALA A 134 -2.92 -5.10 1.61
N ARG A 135 -2.90 -6.05 0.66
CA ARG A 135 -2.30 -5.86 -0.67
C ARG A 135 -2.97 -4.74 -1.45
N MET A 136 -4.31 -4.71 -1.49
CA MET A 136 -5.04 -3.66 -2.19
C MET A 136 -4.75 -2.27 -1.64
N VAL A 137 -4.72 -2.13 -0.32
CA VAL A 137 -4.38 -0.86 0.35
C VAL A 137 -2.93 -0.46 0.07
N ALA A 138 -1.99 -1.40 0.13
CA ALA A 138 -0.59 -1.12 -0.15
C ALA A 138 -0.35 -0.75 -1.63
N ALA A 139 -1.12 -1.33 -2.54
CA ALA A 139 -1.05 -1.13 -3.98
C ALA A 139 -1.86 0.08 -4.49
N ALA A 140 -2.40 0.91 -3.58
CA ALA A 140 -3.12 2.11 -3.97
C ALA A 140 -2.30 2.97 -4.96
N LEU A 141 -2.99 3.52 -5.96
CA LEU A 141 -2.40 4.25 -7.07
C LEU A 141 -2.73 5.73 -7.01
N ARG A 142 -1.98 6.53 -7.74
CA ARG A 142 -2.34 7.90 -8.13
C ARG A 142 -2.87 7.86 -9.54
N THR A 143 -4.06 8.40 -9.72
CA THR A 143 -4.74 8.55 -11.00
C THR A 143 -5.13 10.01 -11.20
N SER A 144 -5.71 10.35 -12.36
CA SER A 144 -6.28 11.68 -12.59
C SER A 144 -7.42 12.01 -11.62
N GLU A 145 -8.14 11.00 -11.13
CA GLU A 145 -9.27 11.13 -10.21
C GLU A 145 -8.84 11.24 -8.74
N GLY A 146 -7.57 10.96 -8.43
CA GLY A 146 -7.01 11.04 -7.08
C GLY A 146 -6.30 9.76 -6.65
N LEU A 147 -6.31 9.45 -5.35
CA LEU A 147 -5.75 8.20 -4.85
C LEU A 147 -6.78 7.09 -5.04
N THR A 148 -6.41 5.99 -5.68
CA THR A 148 -7.36 4.96 -6.11
C THR A 148 -6.97 3.60 -5.56
N LEU A 149 -7.89 2.95 -4.86
CA LEU A 149 -7.83 1.52 -4.58
C LEU A 149 -8.37 0.77 -5.79
N VAL A 150 -7.67 -0.28 -6.20
CA VAL A 150 -8.03 -1.08 -7.36
C VAL A 150 -8.04 -2.54 -6.96
N GLY A 151 -9.08 -3.27 -7.34
CA GLY A 151 -9.09 -4.68 -7.05
C GLY A 151 -10.32 -5.50 -7.40
N GLU A 152 -10.29 -6.76 -6.98
CA GLU A 152 -11.44 -7.65 -7.02
C GLU A 152 -12.36 -7.36 -5.82
N VAL A 153 -13.63 -7.74 -5.94
CA VAL A 153 -14.66 -7.51 -4.92
C VAL A 153 -14.27 -8.14 -3.59
N GLU A 154 -13.64 -9.31 -3.59
CA GLU A 154 -13.18 -9.99 -2.37
C GLU A 154 -12.19 -9.14 -1.57
N ALA A 155 -11.30 -8.42 -2.25
CA ALA A 155 -10.37 -7.52 -1.58
C ALA A 155 -11.11 -6.31 -0.96
N PHE A 156 -12.15 -5.80 -1.62
CA PHE A 156 -13.02 -4.74 -1.08
C PHE A 156 -13.84 -5.22 0.12
N MET A 157 -14.35 -6.45 0.10
CA MET A 157 -15.02 -7.06 1.26
C MET A 157 -14.08 -7.19 2.45
N VAL A 158 -12.84 -7.65 2.24
CA VAL A 158 -11.82 -7.72 3.30
C VAL A 158 -11.52 -6.34 3.91
N VAL A 159 -11.43 -5.29 3.07
CA VAL A 159 -11.24 -3.92 3.57
C VAL A 159 -12.44 -3.46 4.38
N ALA A 160 -13.66 -3.73 3.91
CA ALA A 160 -14.89 -3.39 4.63
C ALA A 160 -14.95 -4.09 6.01
N ASP A 161 -14.58 -5.36 6.09
CA ASP A 161 -14.56 -6.11 7.35
C ASP A 161 -13.50 -5.60 8.33
N ALA A 162 -12.32 -5.25 7.83
CA ALA A 162 -11.29 -4.62 8.65
C ALA A 162 -11.75 -3.26 9.21
N ILE A 163 -12.49 -2.47 8.41
CA ILE A 163 -13.10 -1.22 8.87
C ILE A 163 -14.14 -1.50 9.96
N ARG A 164 -15.05 -2.47 9.75
CA ARG A 164 -16.09 -2.83 10.73
C ARG A 164 -15.47 -3.26 12.06
N LEU A 165 -14.44 -4.10 12.02
CA LEU A 165 -13.72 -4.54 13.21
C LEU A 165 -13.10 -3.35 13.95
N ALA A 166 -12.40 -2.47 13.25
CA ALA A 166 -11.81 -1.27 13.86
C ALA A 166 -12.86 -0.35 14.51
N LEU A 167 -14.04 -0.21 13.89
CA LEU A 167 -15.14 0.57 14.45
C LEU A 167 -15.68 -0.03 15.75
N LEU A 168 -15.72 -1.36 15.85
CA LEU A 168 -16.12 -2.11 17.05
C LEU A 168 -15.07 -1.99 18.17
N ASP A 169 -13.79 -2.14 17.84
CA ASP A 169 -12.67 -2.06 18.80
C ASP A 169 -12.49 -0.65 19.38
N GLY A 170 -13.04 0.36 18.72
CA GLY A 170 -13.02 1.74 19.16
C GLY A 170 -11.85 2.51 18.55
N VAL A 171 -12.19 3.47 17.69
CA VAL A 171 -11.25 4.43 17.12
C VAL A 171 -11.61 5.86 17.54
N SER A 172 -10.69 6.80 17.36
CA SER A 172 -10.95 8.22 17.62
C SER A 172 -12.20 8.72 16.87
N ARG A 173 -12.88 9.74 17.40
CA ARG A 173 -14.09 10.31 16.75
C ARG A 173 -13.82 10.72 15.29
N LYS A 174 -12.68 11.34 15.01
CA LYS A 174 -12.28 11.74 13.66
C LYS A 174 -12.11 10.51 12.76
N THR A 175 -11.37 9.50 13.22
CA THR A 175 -11.15 8.25 12.48
C THR A 175 -12.47 7.51 12.24
N ARG A 176 -13.36 7.47 13.24
CA ARG A 176 -14.70 6.87 13.10
C ARG A 176 -15.49 7.51 11.96
N GLN A 177 -15.53 8.85 11.90
CA GLN A 177 -16.25 9.56 10.84
C GLN A 177 -15.68 9.25 9.46
N LEU A 178 -14.35 9.26 9.31
CA LEU A 178 -13.67 8.89 8.07
C LEU A 178 -14.00 7.46 7.64
N LEU A 179 -13.86 6.50 8.56
CA LEU A 179 -14.09 5.09 8.27
C LEU A 179 -15.56 4.77 7.97
N MET A 180 -16.51 5.43 8.62
CA MET A 180 -17.94 5.27 8.32
C MET A 180 -18.27 5.75 6.90
N GLY A 181 -17.80 6.95 6.50
CA GLY A 181 -18.03 7.46 5.15
C GLY A 181 -17.35 6.60 4.07
N LEU A 182 -16.19 6.03 4.37
CA LEU A 182 -15.54 5.08 3.48
C LEU A 182 -16.34 3.76 3.36
N LEU A 183 -16.88 3.25 4.47
CA LEU A 183 -17.68 2.03 4.49
C LEU A 183 -18.96 2.15 3.66
N GLU A 184 -19.62 3.31 3.69
CA GLU A 184 -20.79 3.61 2.86
C GLU A 184 -20.46 3.52 1.37
N ARG A 185 -19.33 4.10 0.95
CA ARG A 185 -18.89 4.04 -0.46
C ARG A 185 -18.42 2.65 -0.87
N LEU A 186 -17.81 1.88 0.04
CA LEU A 186 -17.47 0.48 -0.19
C LEU A 186 -18.70 -0.40 -0.40
N ALA A 187 -19.79 -0.15 0.33
CA ALA A 187 -21.02 -0.89 0.17
C ALA A 187 -21.58 -0.76 -1.25
N MET A 188 -21.49 0.42 -1.87
CA MET A 188 -21.91 0.61 -3.27
C MET A 188 -21.10 -0.23 -4.25
N VAL A 189 -19.77 -0.29 -4.08
CA VAL A 189 -18.87 -1.09 -4.93
C VAL A 189 -19.20 -2.58 -4.84
N VAL A 190 -19.56 -3.07 -3.64
CA VAL A 190 -19.89 -4.49 -3.41
C VAL A 190 -21.32 -4.82 -3.87
N SER A 191 -22.28 -3.90 -3.71
CA SER A 191 -23.67 -4.13 -4.11
C SER A 191 -23.91 -4.06 -5.62
N ASP A 192 -23.10 -3.33 -6.37
CA ASP A 192 -23.18 -3.31 -7.84
C ASP A 192 -22.82 -4.68 -8.47
N THR A 193 -22.26 -5.62 -7.69
CA THR A 193 -21.89 -6.96 -8.16
C THR A 193 -23.02 -8.00 -8.03
N ASP A 194 -24.05 -7.74 -7.21
CA ASP A 194 -25.18 -8.66 -7.02
C ASP A 194 -26.13 -8.74 -8.25
N TRP A 195 -25.85 -7.96 -9.29
CA TRP A 195 -26.66 -7.84 -10.52
C TRP A 195 -25.99 -8.39 -11.79
N ILE A 196 -24.78 -8.96 -11.70
CA ILE A 196 -24.03 -9.53 -12.84
C ILE A 196 -24.01 -11.05 -12.78
#